data_AF-A0A3C1GNR6-F1
#
_entry.id   AF-A0A3C1GNR6-F1
#
_cell.length_a   1.000
_cell.length_b   1.000
_cell.length_c   1.000
_cell.angle_alpha   90.00
_cell.angle_beta   90.00
_cell.angle_gamma   90.00
#
_symmetry.space_group_name_H-M   'P 1'
#
loop_
_entity.id
_entity.type
_entity.pdbx_description
1 polymer ?
#
loop_
_entity_poly.entity_id
_entity_poly.type
_entity_poly.pdbx_seq_one_letter_code
_entity_poly.pdbx_strand_id
1 'polypeptide(L)' 'RLVIAHGAGDDSIPFTESLRLAEAAGTRAVILETFHHTGPAPFLALLLPRARDAWRLARLADLLLRFDD' A
#
# COMPACT_ATOMS: atom_id res chain seq x y z
N ARG A 1 -14.54 -6.17 -5.60
CA ARG A 1 -13.39 -5.66 -6.40
C ARG A 1 -12.10 -6.17 -5.77
N LEU A 2 -11.17 -6.71 -6.57
CA LEU A 2 -9.82 -7.04 -6.11
C LEU A 2 -9.01 -5.74 -6.01
N VAL A 3 -8.15 -5.57 -5.00
CA VAL A 3 -7.14 -4.50 -4.94
C VAL A 3 -5.88 -5.11 -4.33
N ILE A 4 -4.71 -4.80 -4.88
CA ILE A 4 -3.43 -5.27 -4.36
C ILE A 4 -2.83 -4.15 -3.53
N ALA A 5 -2.49 -4.39 -2.28
CA ALA A 5 -1.77 -3.44 -1.42
C ALA A 5 -0.39 -4.00 -1.10
N HIS A 6 0.67 -3.20 -1.28
CA HIS A 6 2.04 -3.67 -1.11
C HIS A 6 2.91 -2.60 -0.44
N GLY A 7 3.77 -3.01 0.51
CA GLY A 7 4.74 -2.12 1.14
C GLY A 7 5.99 -1.95 0.28
N ALA A 8 6.35 -0.72 -0.11
CA ALA A 8 7.58 -0.47 -0.87
C ALA A 8 8.86 -0.87 -0.11
N GLY A 9 8.76 -0.96 1.23
CA GLY A 9 9.81 -1.45 2.12
C GLY A 9 9.75 -2.95 2.40
N ASP A 10 8.98 -3.73 1.63
CA ASP A 10 9.02 -5.18 1.69
C ASP A 10 10.32 -5.70 1.04
N ASP A 11 11.22 -6.22 1.87
CA ASP A 11 12.51 -6.77 1.43
C ASP A 11 12.40 -8.20 0.88
N SER A 12 11.26 -8.87 1.05
CA SER A 12 11.04 -10.26 0.64
C SER A 12 10.47 -10.35 -0.78
N ILE A 13 9.60 -9.41 -1.16
CA ILE A 13 8.99 -9.35 -2.48
C ILE A 13 9.06 -7.90 -3.00
N PRO A 14 9.73 -7.66 -4.15
CA PRO A 14 9.74 -6.35 -4.78
C PRO A 14 8.33 -5.88 -5.11
N PHE A 15 7.97 -4.66 -4.71
CA PHE A 15 6.63 -4.09 -4.96
C PHE A 15 6.28 -3.99 -6.45
N THR A 16 7.29 -4.01 -7.34
CA THR A 16 7.12 -4.05 -8.80
C THR A 16 6.37 -5.29 -9.27
N GLU A 17 6.48 -6.42 -8.56
CA GLU A 17 5.71 -7.63 -8.88
C GLU A 17 4.21 -7.42 -8.63
N SER A 18 3.87 -6.74 -7.54
CA SER A 18 2.48 -6.35 -7.24
C SER A 18 1.91 -5.36 -8.25
N LEU A 19 2.74 -4.48 -8.84
CA LEU A 19 2.32 -3.62 -9.95
C LEU A 19 2.02 -4.45 -11.21
N ARG A 20 2.90 -5.38 -11.57
CA ARG A 20 2.73 -6.26 -12.72
C ARG A 20 1.47 -7.14 -12.59
N LEU A 21 1.23 -7.68 -11.40
CA LEU A 21 0.01 -8.46 -11.11
C LEU A 21 -1.25 -7.61 -11.22
N ALA A 22 -1.22 -6.36 -10.71
CA ALA A 22 -2.36 -5.47 -10.79
C ALA A 22 -2.69 -5.13 -12.25
N GLU A 23 -1.67 -4.86 -13.08
CA GLU A 23 -1.83 -4.63 -14.51
C GLU A 23 -2.43 -5.86 -15.22
N ALA A 24 -1.85 -7.05 -15.00
CA ALA A 24 -2.33 -8.29 -15.61
C ALA A 24 -3.77 -8.64 -15.21
N ALA A 25 -4.16 -8.32 -13.98
CA ALA A 25 -5.51 -8.56 -13.46
C ALA A 25 -6.49 -7.40 -13.76
N GLY A 26 -6.06 -6.34 -14.47
CA GLY A 26 -6.89 -5.17 -14.74
C GLY A 26 -7.38 -4.46 -13.47
N THR A 27 -6.59 -4.51 -12.40
CA THR A 27 -6.94 -3.96 -11.09
C THR A 27 -5.95 -2.89 -10.61
N ARG A 28 -6.25 -2.30 -9.45
CA ARG A 28 -5.44 -1.27 -8.80
C ARG A 28 -4.43 -1.89 -7.83
N ALA A 29 -3.21 -1.36 -7.86
CA ALA A 29 -2.22 -1.51 -6.82
C ALA A 29 -2.15 -0.25 -5.94
N VAL A 30 -2.02 -0.42 -4.63
CA VAL A 30 -1.78 0.65 -3.65
C VAL A 30 -0.44 0.38 -2.98
N ILE A 31 0.52 1.26 -3.22
CA ILE A 31 1.88 1.13 -2.67
C ILE A 31 2.00 1.97 -1.39
N LEU A 32 2.42 1.36 -0.29
CA LEU A 32 2.66 2.00 1.00
C LEU A 32 4.17 2.20 1.18
N GLU A 33 4.62 3.45 1.26
CA GLU A 33 6.05 3.82 1.27
C GLU A 33 6.80 3.39 2.54
N THR A 34 6.10 3.23 3.66
CA THR A 34 6.69 3.03 5.00
C THR A 34 6.33 1.69 5.63
N PHE A 35 5.56 0.85 4.94
CA PHE A 35 5.24 -0.49 5.40
C PHE A 35 6.42 -1.42 5.10
N HIS A 36 7.15 -1.76 6.16
CA HIS A 36 8.21 -2.77 6.15
C HIS A 36 7.72 -4.05 6.82
N HIS A 37 8.15 -5.21 6.32
CA HIS A 37 7.85 -6.50 6.94
C HIS A 37 8.58 -6.75 8.28
N THR A 38 9.54 -5.90 8.66
CA THR A 38 10.46 -6.12 9.80
C THR A 38 10.24 -5.22 11.02
N GLY A 39 9.10 -4.52 11.11
CA GLY A 39 8.72 -3.74 12.30
C GLY A 39 8.78 -2.23 12.12
N PRO A 40 8.42 -1.44 13.15
CA PRO A 40 8.24 0.00 13.01
C PRO A 40 9.57 0.70 12.73
N ALA A 41 9.64 1.43 11.62
CA ALA A 41 10.75 2.33 11.32
C ALA A 41 10.92 3.44 12.38
N PRO A 42 12.12 4.03 12.53
CA PRO A 42 12.43 5.04 13.56
C PRO A 42 11.65 6.35 13.41
N PHE A 43 11.01 6.78 14.51
CA PHE A 43 9.99 7.84 14.61
C PHE A 43 10.29 9.16 13.84
N LEU A 44 11.55 9.59 13.78
CA LEU A 44 11.95 10.86 13.17
C LEU A 44 12.11 10.81 11.65
N ALA A 45 12.28 9.64 11.03
CA ALA A 45 12.37 9.48 9.58
C ALA A 45 10.99 9.43 8.87
N LEU A 46 9.89 9.63 9.61
CA LEU A 46 8.58 9.08 9.25
C LEU A 46 7.44 10.09 9.10
N LEU A 47 7.59 11.36 9.48
CA LEU A 47 6.43 12.26 9.57
C LEU A 47 5.76 12.54 8.21
N LEU A 48 6.52 12.91 7.18
CA LEU A 48 5.97 13.17 5.85
C LEU A 48 5.55 11.88 5.11
N PRO A 49 6.39 10.83 5.04
CA PRO A 49 6.00 9.57 4.39
C PRO A 49 4.81 8.88 5.05
N ARG A 50 4.67 8.94 6.38
CA ARG A 50 3.50 8.37 7.09
C ARG A 50 2.19 9.07 6.78
N ALA A 51 2.20 10.39 6.59
CA ALA A 51 0.98 11.11 6.24
C ALA A 51 0.44 10.66 4.88
N ARG A 52 1.35 10.44 3.91
CA ARG A 52 0.99 9.92 2.58
C ARG A 52 0.45 8.49 2.66
N ASP A 53 1.06 7.64 3.47
CA ASP A 53 0.58 6.27 3.68
C ASP A 53 -0.76 6.20 4.41
N ALA A 54 -0.97 7.03 5.43
CA ALA A 54 -2.25 7.13 6.11
C ALA A 54 -3.36 7.55 5.14
N TRP A 55 -3.07 8.49 4.23
CA TRP A 55 -4.00 8.88 3.17
C TRP A 55 -4.28 7.75 2.17
N ARG A 56 -3.24 7.01 1.75
CA ARG A 56 -3.40 5.84 0.86
C ARG A 56 -4.20 4.73 1.53
N LEU A 57 -3.98 4.49 2.83
CA LEU A 57 -4.75 3.54 3.62
C LEU A 57 -6.21 3.98 3.77
N ALA A 58 -6.47 5.26 4.05
CA ALA A 58 -7.82 5.81 4.11
C ALA A 58 -8.55 5.68 2.76
N ARG A 59 -7.87 5.95 1.64
CA ARG A 59 -8.44 5.71 0.29
C ARG A 59 -8.66 4.24 -0.02
N LEU A 60 -7.78 3.36 0.42
CA LEU A 60 -7.96 1.92 0.28
C LEU A 60 -9.19 1.47 1.08
N ALA A 61 -9.33 1.93 2.32
CA ALA A 61 -10.50 1.66 3.15
C ALA A 61 -11.79 2.20 2.51
N ASP A 62 -11.80 3.45 2.02
CA ASP A 62 -12.95 4.02 1.29
C ASP A 62 -13.31 3.18 0.05
N LEU A 63 -12.32 2.72 -0.73
CA LEU A 63 -12.55 1.87 -1.89
C LEU A 63 -13.14 0.50 -1.50
N LEU A 64 -12.72 -0.06 -0.37
CA LEU A 64 -13.24 -1.31 0.18
C LEU A 64 -14.60 -1.16 0.85
N LEU A 65 -14.91 -0.01 1.47
CA LEU A 65 -16.12 0.24 2.24
C LEU A 65 -17.29 0.78 1.39
N ARG A 66 -17.02 1.39 0.24
CA ARG A 66 -18.06 1.70 -0.79
C ARG A 66 -18.62 0.44 -1.48
N PHE A 67 -18.64 -0.68 -0.77
CA PHE A 67 -19.18 -1.97 -1.21
C PHE A 67 -20.68 -2.09 -0.90
N ASP A 68 -21.23 -1.18 -0.07
CA ASP A 68 -22.59 -1.26 0.47
C ASP A 68 -23.67 -0.48 -0.32
N ASP A 69 -23.34 0.10 -1.50
CA ASP A 69 -24.32 0.76 -2.39
C ASP A 69 -24.45 0.05 -3.76
#